data_AF-A8RB04-F1
#
_entry.id   AF-A8RB04-F1
#
_cell.length_a   1.000
_cell.length_b   1.000
_cell.length_c   1.000
_cell.angle_alpha   90.00
_cell.angle_beta   90.00
_cell.angle_gamma   90.00
#
_symmetry.space_group_name_H-M   'P 1'
#
loop_
_entity.id
_entity.type
_entity.pdbx_description
1 polymer ?
#
loop_
_entity_poly.entity_id
_entity_poly.type
_entity_poly.pdbx_seq_one_letter_code
_entity_poly.pdbx_strand_id
1 'polypeptide(L)'
;MLAHPDSVRNCITFALHQTNIEHNDLLAWKQLQKFKKLAWKDKNWTALFDIYHWLCLISADINVPEFDTLQLTCEQLLNEHDIPLERRSTYYFNLSIVYHRKKDYKTEERYLQAFLKERKHALLPFLFWYIHNQRLQNKPIDTILVKNYQIDDCSEQLQHLWKFYELLPNAEAKIAQQYLMKTCLPILSTLAVEFQIVFLHELQLLIIKTRNYKDLLLYMKYLKL
;
A
#
# COMPACT_ATOMS: atom_id res chain seq x y z
N MET A 1 16.71 24.56 -25.74
CA MET A 1 16.66 25.25 -24.43
C MET A 1 15.27 25.04 -23.87
N LEU A 2 15.00 24.35 -22.76
CA LEU A 2 15.77 23.61 -21.75
C LEU A 2 14.81 22.48 -21.34
N ALA A 3 15.26 21.22 -21.36
CA ALA A 3 14.59 20.17 -20.60
C ALA A 3 14.92 20.40 -19.12
N HIS A 4 14.33 21.45 -18.53
CA HIS A 4 14.52 21.73 -17.12
C HIS A 4 13.92 20.55 -16.34
N PRO A 5 14.63 20.00 -15.32
CA PRO A 5 14.07 19.05 -14.36
C PRO A 5 12.72 19.51 -13.79
N ASP A 6 12.51 20.83 -13.73
CA ASP A 6 11.28 21.48 -13.29
C ASP A 6 10.08 21.18 -14.18
N SER A 7 10.26 20.93 -15.49
CA SER A 7 9.14 20.70 -16.41
C SER A 7 8.42 19.37 -16.17
N VAL A 8 9.18 18.29 -15.93
CA VAL A 8 8.60 16.97 -15.60
C VAL A 8 8.05 16.97 -14.19
N ARG A 9 8.77 17.57 -13.22
CA ARG A 9 8.27 17.72 -11.86
C ARG A 9 6.95 18.49 -11.84
N ASN A 10 6.86 19.61 -12.55
CA ASN A 10 5.62 20.38 -12.68
C ASN A 10 4.51 19.60 -13.37
N CYS A 11 4.84 18.76 -14.36
CA CYS A 11 3.86 17.89 -15.00
C CYS A 11 3.32 16.82 -14.05
N ILE A 12 4.19 16.20 -13.24
CA ILE A 12 3.77 15.22 -12.23
C ILE A 12 2.93 15.90 -11.15
N THR A 13 3.36 17.07 -10.66
CA THR A 13 2.59 17.87 -9.69
C THR A 13 1.22 18.24 -10.26
N PHE A 14 1.15 18.64 -11.53
CA PHE A 14 -0.11 18.91 -12.21
C PHE A 14 -0.99 17.66 -12.27
N ALA A 15 -0.43 16.51 -12.68
CA ALA A 15 -1.18 15.25 -12.73
C ALA A 15 -1.73 14.88 -11.35
N LEU A 16 -0.91 14.96 -10.31
CA LEU A 16 -1.31 14.74 -8.91
C LEU A 16 -2.43 15.68 -8.45
N HIS A 17 -2.36 16.96 -8.80
CA HIS A 17 -3.42 17.91 -8.49
C HIS A 17 -4.72 17.54 -9.20
N GLN A 18 -4.64 17.19 -10.48
CA GLN A 18 -5.81 16.81 -11.27
C GLN A 18 -6.45 15.52 -10.73
N THR A 19 -5.69 14.50 -10.33
CA THR A 19 -6.23 13.24 -9.82
C THR A 19 -6.77 13.38 -8.39
N ASN A 20 -6.03 14.05 -7.50
CA ASN A 20 -6.32 14.04 -6.07
C ASN A 20 -7.26 15.15 -5.59
N ILE A 21 -7.31 16.28 -6.30
CA ILE A 21 -8.11 17.46 -5.90
C ILE A 21 -9.28 17.67 -6.86
N GLU A 22 -9.00 17.73 -8.16
CA GLU A 22 -10.01 18.03 -9.18
C GLU A 22 -10.76 16.78 -9.69
N HIS A 23 -10.30 15.58 -9.30
CA HIS A 23 -10.83 14.29 -9.75
C HIS A 23 -10.97 14.17 -11.29
N ASN A 24 -9.98 14.71 -12.02
CA ASN A 24 -9.94 14.76 -13.48
C ASN A 24 -8.81 13.89 -14.05
N ASP A 25 -8.95 12.58 -13.83
CA ASP A 25 -7.97 11.57 -14.21
C ASP A 25 -7.70 11.54 -15.71
N LEU A 26 -8.73 11.77 -16.55
CA LEU A 26 -8.58 11.78 -18.00
C LEU A 26 -7.69 12.95 -18.49
N LEU A 27 -7.81 14.13 -17.88
CA LEU A 27 -6.96 15.28 -18.22
C LEU A 27 -5.51 15.02 -17.79
N ALA A 28 -5.32 14.51 -16.57
CA ALA A 28 -4.00 14.12 -16.07
C ALA A 28 -3.32 13.11 -17.01
N TRP A 29 -4.05 12.07 -17.40
CA TRP A 29 -3.58 11.03 -18.31
C TRP A 29 -3.17 11.58 -19.67
N LYS A 30 -4.03 12.40 -20.30
CA LYS A 30 -3.74 13.03 -21.61
C LYS A 30 -2.51 13.94 -21.55
N GLN A 31 -2.31 14.64 -20.43
CA GLN A 31 -1.18 15.53 -20.28
C GLN A 31 0.14 14.76 -20.13
N LEU A 32 0.16 13.72 -19.30
CA LEU A 32 1.33 12.86 -19.12
C LEU A 32 1.76 12.17 -20.43
N GLN A 33 0.81 11.74 -21.27
CA GLN A 33 1.11 11.16 -22.59
C GLN A 33 1.90 12.12 -23.51
N LYS A 34 1.71 13.44 -23.39
CA LYS A 34 2.47 14.43 -24.18
C LYS A 34 3.91 14.53 -23.70
N PHE A 35 4.12 14.56 -22.38
CA PHE A 35 5.46 14.68 -21.77
C PHE A 35 6.30 13.42 -21.93
N LYS A 36 5.67 12.24 -22.04
CA LYS A 36 6.33 10.98 -22.36
C LYS A 36 7.25 11.07 -23.57
N LYS A 37 6.79 11.72 -24.65
CA LYS A 37 7.59 11.89 -25.89
C LYS A 37 8.81 12.79 -25.70
N LEU A 38 8.69 13.81 -24.84
CA LEU A 38 9.79 14.73 -24.53
C LEU A 38 10.85 14.03 -23.67
N ALA A 39 10.44 13.37 -22.58
CA ALA A 39 11.36 12.66 -21.69
C ALA A 39 12.15 11.56 -22.41
N TRP A 40 11.51 10.84 -23.35
CA TRP A 40 12.20 9.86 -24.22
C TRP A 40 13.28 10.51 -25.08
N LYS A 41 12.98 11.64 -25.72
CA LYS A 41 13.91 12.38 -26.58
C LYS A 41 15.14 12.85 -25.83
N ASP A 42 14.95 13.30 -24.59
CA ASP A 42 16.02 13.83 -23.74
C ASP A 42 16.81 12.73 -23.01
N LYS A 43 16.47 11.44 -23.22
CA LYS A 43 17.07 10.28 -22.54
C LYS A 43 17.07 10.40 -21.01
N ASN A 44 16.08 11.09 -20.46
CA ASN A 44 15.92 11.20 -19.02
C ASN A 44 15.10 10.02 -18.50
N TRP A 45 15.77 8.90 -18.24
CA TRP A 45 15.12 7.63 -17.89
C TRP A 45 14.37 7.68 -16.57
N THR A 46 14.86 8.42 -15.57
CA THR A 46 14.15 8.60 -14.29
C THR A 46 12.86 9.39 -14.47
N ALA A 47 12.89 10.49 -15.22
CA ALA A 47 11.70 11.26 -15.55
C ALA A 47 10.70 10.44 -16.37
N LEU A 48 11.20 9.66 -17.33
CA LEU A 48 10.39 8.78 -18.15
C LEU A 48 9.70 7.72 -17.28
N PHE A 49 10.44 7.08 -16.37
CA PHE A 49 9.90 6.13 -15.40
C PHE A 49 8.79 6.76 -14.55
N ASP A 50 9.02 7.96 -13.99
CA ASP A 50 8.00 8.65 -13.21
C ASP A 50 6.71 8.89 -14.02
N ILE A 51 6.84 9.31 -15.29
CA ILE A 51 5.69 9.53 -16.17
C ILE A 51 4.93 8.22 -16.44
N TYR A 52 5.64 7.14 -16.76
CA TYR A 52 5.01 5.83 -17.00
C TYR A 52 4.35 5.27 -15.73
N HIS A 53 4.98 5.44 -14.58
CA HIS A 53 4.42 5.05 -13.30
C HIS A 53 3.08 5.76 -13.04
N TRP A 54 3.02 7.09 -13.18
CA TRP A 54 1.76 7.82 -12.98
C TRP A 54 0.71 7.49 -14.04
N LEU A 55 1.11 7.31 -15.30
CA LEU A 55 0.19 6.82 -16.34
C LEU A 55 -0.39 5.46 -15.97
N CYS A 56 0.43 4.55 -15.44
CA CYS A 56 0.00 3.21 -15.01
C CYS A 56 -1.06 3.30 -13.90
N LEU A 57 -0.82 4.11 -12.85
CA LEU A 57 -1.78 4.26 -11.76
C LEU A 57 -3.10 4.86 -12.23
N ILE A 58 -3.03 5.97 -12.97
CA ILE A 58 -4.24 6.62 -13.51
C ILE A 58 -4.98 5.64 -14.40
N SER A 59 -4.28 4.90 -15.27
CA SER A 59 -4.88 3.90 -16.14
C SER A 59 -5.62 2.79 -15.38
N ALA A 60 -5.12 2.41 -14.21
CA ALA A 60 -5.81 1.46 -13.33
C ALA A 60 -7.13 2.05 -12.78
N ASP A 61 -7.12 3.33 -12.42
CA ASP A 61 -8.29 4.00 -11.82
C ASP A 61 -9.40 4.26 -12.85
N ILE A 62 -9.04 4.71 -14.06
CA ILE A 62 -10.01 4.92 -15.15
C ILE A 62 -10.31 3.66 -15.98
N ASN A 63 -9.76 2.50 -15.60
CA ASN A 63 -9.93 1.19 -16.25
C ASN A 63 -9.67 1.20 -17.77
N VAL A 64 -8.60 1.85 -18.21
CA VAL A 64 -8.21 1.83 -19.63
C VAL A 64 -7.28 0.63 -19.94
N PRO A 65 -7.36 0.03 -21.16
CA PRO A 65 -6.63 -1.19 -21.50
C PRO A 65 -5.09 -1.09 -21.43
N GLU A 66 -4.53 0.11 -21.43
CA GLU A 66 -3.09 0.33 -21.50
C GLU A 66 -2.34 0.00 -20.20
N PHE A 67 -3.03 -0.26 -19.08
CA PHE A 67 -2.42 -0.53 -17.78
C PHE A 67 -1.26 -1.55 -17.86
N ASP A 68 -1.51 -2.72 -18.43
CA ASP A 68 -0.51 -3.81 -18.47
C ASP A 68 0.71 -3.44 -19.32
N THR A 69 0.50 -2.69 -20.42
CA THR A 69 1.60 -2.24 -21.30
C THR A 69 2.46 -1.18 -20.61
N LEU A 70 1.82 -0.25 -19.89
CA LEU A 70 2.50 0.79 -19.13
C LEU A 70 3.30 0.20 -17.96
N GLN A 71 2.72 -0.79 -17.28
CA GLN A 71 3.40 -1.52 -16.22
C GLN A 71 4.63 -2.26 -16.75
N LEU A 72 4.49 -3.02 -17.84
CA LEU A 72 5.62 -3.72 -18.46
C LEU A 72 6.74 -2.74 -18.83
N THR A 73 6.39 -1.55 -19.32
CA THR A 73 7.37 -0.51 -19.65
C THR A 73 8.10 0.00 -18.40
N CYS A 74 7.39 0.18 -17.27
CA CYS A 74 8.03 0.54 -16.01
C CYS A 74 9.03 -0.53 -15.56
N GLU A 75 8.64 -1.81 -15.61
CA GLU A 75 9.51 -2.92 -15.23
C GLU A 75 10.74 -3.03 -16.14
N GLN A 76 10.60 -2.77 -17.45
CA GLN A 76 11.73 -2.68 -18.37
C GLN A 76 12.69 -1.55 -17.98
N LEU A 77 12.18 -0.34 -17.72
CA LEU A 77 13.01 0.80 -17.29
C LEU A 77 13.73 0.53 -15.97
N LEU A 78 13.11 -0.19 -15.03
CA LEU A 78 13.73 -0.61 -13.77
C LEU A 78 14.87 -1.59 -13.97
N ASN A 79 14.80 -2.44 -14.99
CA ASN A 79 15.82 -3.44 -15.30
C ASN A 79 16.98 -2.86 -16.12
N GLU A 80 16.70 -1.89 -16.99
CA GLU A 80 17.68 -1.34 -17.94
C GLU A 80 18.43 -0.11 -17.40
N HIS A 81 17.90 0.55 -16.37
CA HIS A 81 18.42 1.82 -15.89
C HIS A 81 18.50 1.88 -14.37
N ASP A 82 19.46 2.68 -13.88
CA ASP A 82 19.61 2.93 -12.45
C ASP A 82 18.58 3.95 -11.96
N ILE A 83 17.39 3.45 -11.62
CA ILE A 83 16.31 4.25 -11.06
C ILE A 83 16.51 4.38 -9.53
N PRO A 84 16.49 5.60 -8.96
CA PRO A 84 16.70 5.80 -7.53
C PRO A 84 15.75 4.98 -6.66
N LEU A 85 16.28 4.39 -5.58
CA LEU A 85 15.56 3.47 -4.68
C LEU A 85 14.23 4.03 -4.16
N GLU A 86 14.19 5.32 -3.84
CA GLU A 86 12.97 6.00 -3.37
C GLU A 86 11.85 5.90 -4.40
N ARG A 87 12.15 6.14 -5.68
CA ARG A 87 11.19 6.06 -6.79
C ARG A 87 10.71 4.63 -7.02
N ARG A 88 11.63 3.66 -6.93
CA ARG A 88 11.32 2.23 -7.03
C ARG A 88 10.38 1.78 -5.91
N SER A 89 10.69 2.19 -4.68
CA SER A 89 9.88 1.92 -3.50
C SER A 89 8.45 2.47 -3.67
N THR A 90 8.30 3.74 -4.06
CA THR A 90 6.97 4.34 -4.28
C THR A 90 6.21 3.59 -5.38
N TYR A 91 6.86 3.19 -6.46
CA TYR A 91 6.25 2.38 -7.51
C TYR A 91 5.72 1.04 -7.00
N TYR A 92 6.54 0.27 -6.29
CA TYR A 92 6.11 -1.02 -5.75
C TYR A 92 4.94 -0.88 -4.78
N PHE A 93 4.98 0.12 -3.89
CA PHE A 93 3.87 0.38 -2.98
C PHE A 93 2.59 0.76 -3.73
N ASN A 94 2.66 1.66 -4.71
CA ASN A 94 1.47 2.09 -5.44
C ASN A 94 0.86 0.94 -6.26
N LEU A 95 1.68 0.08 -6.89
CA LEU A 95 1.16 -1.11 -7.57
C LEU A 95 0.52 -2.10 -6.61
N SER A 96 1.04 -2.25 -5.38
CA SER A 96 0.36 -3.08 -4.38
C SER A 96 -1.08 -2.61 -4.13
N ILE A 97 -1.32 -1.30 -4.06
CA ILE A 97 -2.66 -0.72 -3.89
C ILE A 97 -3.55 -1.03 -5.09
N VAL A 98 -3.02 -0.91 -6.31
CA VAL A 98 -3.77 -1.23 -7.54
C VAL A 98 -4.21 -2.70 -7.53
N TYR A 99 -3.31 -3.62 -7.21
CA TYR A 99 -3.64 -5.05 -7.18
C TYR A 99 -4.55 -5.44 -6.01
N HIS A 100 -4.46 -4.73 -4.89
CA HIS A 100 -5.43 -4.85 -3.80
C HIS A 100 -6.85 -4.54 -4.28
N ARG A 101 -7.06 -3.40 -4.97
CA ARG A 101 -8.36 -3.00 -5.53
C ARG A 101 -8.89 -4.02 -6.55
N LYS A 102 -7.99 -4.61 -7.35
CA LYS A 102 -8.30 -5.70 -8.29
C LYS A 102 -8.54 -7.06 -7.62
N LYS A 103 -8.34 -7.17 -6.29
CA LYS A 103 -8.40 -8.41 -5.51
C LYS A 103 -7.41 -9.49 -5.97
N ASP A 104 -6.36 -9.10 -6.69
CA ASP A 104 -5.25 -10.01 -7.04
C ASP A 104 -4.19 -9.94 -5.93
N TYR A 105 -4.53 -10.58 -4.81
CA TYR A 105 -3.70 -10.55 -3.61
C TYR A 105 -2.35 -11.23 -3.81
N LYS A 106 -2.23 -12.17 -4.74
CA LYS A 106 -0.96 -12.85 -5.04
C LYS A 106 0.03 -11.90 -5.71
N THR A 107 -0.45 -11.06 -6.65
CA THR A 107 0.40 -10.06 -7.29
C THR A 107 0.67 -8.88 -6.37
N GLU A 108 -0.32 -8.45 -5.58
CA GLU A 108 -0.12 -7.46 -4.50
C GLU A 108 1.02 -7.88 -3.56
N GLU A 109 1.03 -9.15 -3.11
CA GLU A 109 2.04 -9.65 -2.17
C GLU A 109 3.47 -9.51 -2.72
N ARG A 110 3.67 -9.81 -4.01
CA ARG A 110 4.98 -9.66 -4.67
C ARG A 110 5.48 -8.23 -4.62
N TYR A 111 4.58 -7.26 -4.86
CA TYR A 111 4.92 -5.84 -4.81
C TYR A 111 5.16 -5.35 -3.39
N LEU A 112 4.39 -5.80 -2.41
CA LEU A 112 4.64 -5.50 -0.99
C LEU A 112 5.99 -6.06 -0.53
N GLN A 113 6.34 -7.29 -0.93
CA GLN A 113 7.65 -7.87 -0.62
C GLN A 113 8.80 -7.05 -1.24
N ALA A 114 8.66 -6.64 -2.51
CA ALA A 114 9.63 -5.79 -3.17
C ALA A 114 9.78 -4.43 -2.47
N PHE A 115 8.67 -3.84 -2.00
CA PHE A 115 8.67 -2.59 -1.23
C PHE A 115 9.35 -2.74 0.14
N LEU A 116 9.09 -3.84 0.85
CA LEU A 116 9.59 -4.08 2.21
C LEU A 116 11.07 -4.49 2.24
N LYS A 117 11.56 -5.21 1.21
CA LYS A 117 12.91 -5.77 1.16
C LYS A 117 14.03 -4.74 1.42
N GLU A 118 13.82 -3.52 0.95
CA GLU A 118 14.85 -2.47 0.93
C GLU A 118 14.73 -1.49 2.12
N ARG A 119 13.84 -1.76 3.10
CA ARG A 119 13.56 -0.86 4.22
C ARG A 119 13.70 -1.58 5.57
N LYS A 120 14.18 -0.86 6.59
CA LYS A 120 14.38 -1.41 7.95
C LYS A 120 13.69 -0.63 9.06
N HIS A 121 13.29 0.61 8.81
CA HIS A 121 12.76 1.55 9.81
C HIS A 121 11.35 2.03 9.47
N ALA A 122 10.56 2.34 10.50
CA ALA A 122 9.22 2.93 10.39
C ALA A 122 8.23 2.16 9.48
N LEU A 123 8.26 0.82 9.56
CA LEU A 123 7.52 -0.06 8.64
C LEU A 123 6.20 -0.61 9.16
N LEU A 124 5.83 -0.39 10.43
CA LEU A 124 4.65 -1.03 11.02
C LEU A 124 3.36 -0.87 10.21
N PRO A 125 2.98 0.33 9.70
CA PRO A 125 1.80 0.46 8.85
C PRO A 125 1.82 -0.48 7.63
N PHE A 126 2.97 -0.58 6.96
CA PHE A 126 3.13 -1.41 5.77
C PHE A 126 3.18 -2.89 6.11
N LEU A 127 3.68 -3.26 7.28
CA LEU A 127 3.66 -4.63 7.78
C LEU A 127 2.24 -5.07 8.12
N PHE A 128 1.42 -4.22 8.72
CA PHE A 128 0.01 -4.54 8.94
C PHE A 128 -0.71 -4.79 7.61
N TRP A 129 -0.42 -3.98 6.59
CA TRP A 129 -0.98 -4.18 5.26
C TRP A 129 -0.51 -5.49 4.62
N TYR A 130 0.78 -5.81 4.73
CA TYR A 130 1.34 -7.07 4.26
C TYR A 130 0.72 -8.28 4.94
N ILE A 131 0.61 -8.24 6.27
CA ILE A 131 -0.06 -9.29 7.04
C ILE A 131 -1.51 -9.41 6.56
N HIS A 132 -2.24 -8.30 6.45
CA HIS A 132 -3.62 -8.32 5.97
C HIS A 132 -3.76 -9.02 4.60
N ASN A 133 -2.88 -8.70 3.65
CA ASN A 133 -2.81 -9.39 2.36
C ASN A 133 -2.59 -10.92 2.51
N GLN A 134 -1.66 -11.35 3.38
CA GLN A 134 -1.46 -12.78 3.66
C GLN A 134 -2.74 -13.43 4.22
N ARG A 135 -3.44 -12.74 5.12
CA ARG A 135 -4.69 -13.24 5.73
C ARG A 135 -5.81 -13.35 4.71
N LEU A 136 -5.95 -12.39 3.80
CA LEU A 136 -6.91 -12.45 2.68
C LEU A 136 -6.66 -13.67 1.77
N GLN A 137 -5.41 -14.12 1.69
CA GLN A 137 -5.02 -15.34 0.97
C GLN A 137 -5.10 -16.62 1.83
N ASN A 138 -5.62 -16.55 3.07
CA ASN A 138 -5.60 -17.64 4.05
C ASN A 138 -4.20 -18.19 4.37
N LYS A 139 -3.16 -17.37 4.20
CA LYS A 139 -1.78 -17.73 4.55
C LYS A 139 -1.52 -17.55 6.04
N PRO A 140 -0.60 -18.33 6.62
CA PRO A 140 -0.05 -18.01 7.93
C PRO A 140 0.73 -16.69 7.86
N ILE A 141 0.85 -16.03 9.00
CA ILE A 141 1.70 -14.83 9.13
C ILE A 141 3.15 -15.28 9.01
N ASP A 142 3.91 -14.65 8.11
CA ASP A 142 5.32 -14.95 7.96
C ASP A 142 6.13 -14.46 9.17
N THR A 143 6.54 -15.40 10.02
CA THR A 143 7.31 -15.13 11.23
C THR A 143 8.70 -14.54 10.98
N ILE A 144 9.27 -14.70 9.78
CA ILE A 144 10.58 -14.14 9.42
C ILE A 144 10.46 -12.62 9.24
N LEU A 145 9.35 -12.16 8.68
CA LEU A 145 9.09 -10.73 8.53
C LEU A 145 8.83 -10.07 9.88
N VAL A 146 8.18 -10.76 10.83
CA VAL A 146 7.90 -10.20 12.18
C VAL A 146 9.18 -9.92 12.99
N LYS A 147 10.26 -10.70 12.79
CA LYS A 147 11.46 -10.64 13.66
C LYS A 147 12.54 -9.67 13.22
N ASN A 148 12.49 -9.15 11.99
CA ASN A 148 13.60 -8.42 11.37
C ASN A 148 13.43 -6.89 11.36
N TYR A 149 12.33 -6.36 11.90
CA TYR A 149 12.05 -4.92 11.87
C TYR A 149 12.22 -4.26 13.23
N GLN A 150 12.77 -3.05 13.21
CA GLN A 150 12.88 -2.21 14.40
C GLN A 150 11.53 -1.54 14.65
N ILE A 151 10.81 -2.09 15.64
CA ILE A 151 9.48 -1.64 16.04
C ILE A 151 9.54 -0.38 16.90
N ASP A 152 10.65 -0.19 17.61
CA ASP A 152 10.89 0.90 18.56
C ASP A 152 10.87 2.29 17.90
N ASP A 153 11.10 2.36 16.58
CA ASP A 153 11.05 3.60 15.80
C ASP A 153 9.62 4.09 15.50
N CYS A 154 8.59 3.28 15.82
CA CYS A 154 7.19 3.62 15.60
C CYS A 154 6.53 4.17 16.87
N SER A 155 5.40 4.86 16.73
CA SER A 155 4.64 5.35 17.90
C SER A 155 4.19 4.22 18.82
N GLU A 156 4.13 4.48 20.12
CA GLU A 156 3.68 3.52 21.14
C GLU A 156 2.32 2.88 20.78
N GLN A 157 1.41 3.67 20.20
CA GLN A 157 0.13 3.21 19.68
C GLN A 157 0.29 2.11 18.62
N LEU A 158 1.16 2.29 17.62
CA LEU A 158 1.41 1.28 16.59
C LEU A 158 2.12 0.05 17.18
N GLN A 159 3.01 0.24 18.17
CA GLN A 159 3.65 -0.88 18.86
C GLN A 159 2.62 -1.73 19.64
N HIS A 160 1.60 -1.11 20.25
CA HIS A 160 0.52 -1.84 20.91
C HIS A 160 -0.35 -2.64 19.94
N LEU A 161 -0.59 -2.11 18.73
CA LEU A 161 -1.23 -2.84 17.64
C LEU A 161 -0.35 -3.99 17.16
N TRP A 162 0.97 -3.81 17.10
CA TRP A 162 1.91 -4.86 16.71
C TRP A 162 1.91 -6.04 17.69
N LYS A 163 1.84 -5.78 19.00
CA LYS A 163 1.73 -6.83 20.03
C LYS A 163 0.55 -7.79 19.81
N PHE A 164 -0.53 -7.35 19.15
CA PHE A 164 -1.61 -8.26 18.77
C PHE A 164 -1.13 -9.37 17.82
N TYR A 165 -0.30 -9.02 16.83
CA TYR A 165 0.25 -9.99 15.89
C TYR A 165 1.34 -10.87 16.51
N GLU A 166 2.06 -10.38 17.51
CA GLU A 166 3.00 -11.21 18.31
C GLU A 166 2.26 -12.22 19.20
N LEU A 167 1.10 -11.83 19.72
CA LEU A 167 0.23 -12.67 20.56
C LEU A 167 -0.45 -13.78 19.73
N LEU A 168 -0.88 -13.47 18.50
CA LEU A 168 -1.77 -14.31 17.69
C LEU A 168 -1.29 -15.77 17.50
N PRO A 169 0.01 -16.08 17.28
CA PRO A 169 0.47 -17.46 17.08
C PRO A 169 0.38 -18.34 18.33
N ASN A 170 0.42 -17.74 19.52
CA ASN A 170 0.61 -18.46 20.79
C ASN A 170 -0.60 -18.37 21.73
N ALA A 171 -1.60 -17.55 21.41
CA ALA A 171 -2.75 -17.32 22.26
C ALA A 171 -4.01 -18.03 21.75
N GLU A 172 -4.88 -18.41 22.69
CA GLU A 172 -6.23 -18.84 22.36
C GLU A 172 -7.01 -17.71 21.66
N ALA A 173 -7.88 -18.06 20.72
CA ALA A 173 -8.65 -17.07 19.95
C ALA A 173 -9.47 -16.11 20.84
N LYS A 174 -9.95 -16.58 22.00
CA LYS A 174 -10.66 -15.73 22.97
C LYS A 174 -9.74 -14.66 23.58
N ILE A 175 -8.50 -15.00 23.89
CA ILE A 175 -7.52 -14.06 24.46
C ILE A 175 -7.14 -13.03 23.39
N ALA A 176 -6.87 -13.47 22.17
CA ALA A 176 -6.57 -12.57 21.05
C ALA A 176 -7.74 -11.61 20.77
N GLN A 177 -8.99 -12.10 20.75
CA GLN A 177 -10.16 -11.26 20.56
C GLN A 177 -10.34 -10.25 21.70
N GLN A 178 -10.13 -10.66 22.95
CA GLN A 178 -10.18 -9.74 24.09
C GLN A 178 -9.11 -8.65 23.97
N TYR A 179 -7.89 -9.00 23.55
CA TYR A 179 -6.83 -8.02 23.33
C TYR A 179 -7.20 -7.03 22.23
N LEU A 180 -7.74 -7.51 21.10
CA LEU A 180 -8.20 -6.64 20.01
C LEU A 180 -9.27 -5.66 20.51
N MET A 181 -10.29 -6.16 21.22
CA MET A 181 -11.41 -5.33 21.65
C MET A 181 -11.07 -4.36 22.79
N LYS A 182 -10.19 -4.74 23.72
CA LYS A 182 -9.85 -3.92 24.89
C LYS A 182 -8.66 -2.98 24.65
N THR A 183 -7.67 -3.43 23.86
CA THR A 183 -6.41 -2.70 23.66
C THR A 183 -6.36 -2.06 22.28
N CYS A 184 -6.64 -2.81 21.21
CA CYS A 184 -6.49 -2.28 19.86
C CYS A 184 -7.61 -1.30 19.49
N LEU A 185 -8.87 -1.63 19.80
CA LEU A 185 -10.03 -0.84 19.39
C LEU A 185 -9.98 0.65 19.83
N PRO A 186 -9.63 1.00 21.09
CA PRO A 186 -9.44 2.39 21.47
C PRO A 186 -8.38 3.11 20.63
N ILE A 187 -7.25 2.44 20.34
CA ILE A 187 -6.19 3.00 19.50
C ILE A 187 -6.68 3.25 18.08
N LEU A 188 -7.36 2.25 17.49
CA LEU A 188 -7.85 2.30 16.11
C LEU A 188 -8.82 3.47 15.85
N SER A 189 -9.55 3.92 16.87
CA SER A 189 -10.43 5.10 16.74
C SER A 189 -9.70 6.43 16.50
N THR A 190 -8.40 6.46 16.75
CA THR A 190 -7.53 7.62 16.51
C THR A 190 -6.71 7.52 15.24
N LEU A 191 -6.81 6.39 14.52
CA LEU A 191 -6.03 6.09 13.32
C LEU A 191 -6.91 6.15 12.06
N ALA A 192 -6.24 6.19 10.91
CA ALA A 192 -6.88 6.18 9.60
C ALA A 192 -7.73 4.91 9.39
N VAL A 193 -8.77 5.03 8.56
CA VAL A 193 -9.79 3.99 8.35
C VAL A 193 -9.20 2.68 7.83
N GLU A 194 -8.10 2.73 7.11
CA GLU A 194 -7.40 1.58 6.55
C GLU A 194 -6.93 0.62 7.66
N PHE A 195 -6.41 1.15 8.78
CA PHE A 195 -6.06 0.32 9.94
C PHE A 195 -7.31 -0.31 10.56
N GLN A 196 -8.41 0.43 10.61
CA GLN A 196 -9.67 -0.06 11.16
C GLN A 196 -10.21 -1.23 10.33
N ILE A 197 -10.08 -1.18 9.00
CA ILE A 197 -10.48 -2.26 8.08
C ILE A 197 -9.57 -3.49 8.26
N VAL A 198 -8.26 -3.29 8.38
CA VAL A 198 -7.31 -4.39 8.60
C VAL A 198 -7.66 -5.18 9.87
N PHE A 199 -7.89 -4.49 10.98
CA PHE A 199 -8.21 -5.14 12.26
C PHE A 199 -9.67 -5.63 12.34
N LEU A 200 -10.59 -5.05 11.58
CA LEU A 200 -11.94 -5.61 11.41
C LEU A 200 -11.87 -7.01 10.80
N HIS A 201 -11.03 -7.21 9.79
CA HIS A 201 -10.84 -8.52 9.18
C HIS A 201 -10.27 -9.52 10.20
N GLU A 202 -9.29 -9.13 11.01
CA GLU A 202 -8.78 -10.01 12.08
C GLU A 202 -9.85 -10.39 13.09
N LEU A 203 -10.71 -9.44 13.50
CA LEU A 203 -11.83 -9.72 14.38
C LEU A 203 -12.81 -10.73 13.76
N GLN A 204 -13.13 -10.58 12.47
CA GLN A 204 -14.00 -11.52 11.76
C GLN A 204 -13.40 -12.94 11.77
N LEU A 205 -12.09 -13.08 11.54
CA LEU A 205 -11.39 -14.37 11.58
C LEU A 205 -11.42 -14.99 12.98
N LEU A 206 -11.29 -14.18 14.04
CA LEU A 206 -11.37 -14.65 15.43
C LEU A 206 -12.80 -15.08 15.81
N ILE A 207 -13.81 -14.33 15.37
CA ILE A 207 -15.23 -14.60 15.69
C ILE A 207 -15.69 -15.96 15.16
N ILE A 208 -15.18 -16.41 14.01
CA ILE A 208 -15.45 -17.76 13.48
C ILE A 208 -15.07 -18.83 14.52
N LYS A 209 -13.98 -18.61 15.28
CA LYS A 209 -13.46 -19.52 16.30
C LYS A 209 -14.14 -19.34 17.66
N THR A 210 -14.38 -18.11 18.07
CA THR A 210 -14.89 -17.80 19.42
C THR A 210 -16.42 -17.79 19.52
N ARG A 211 -17.11 -17.60 18.39
CA ARG A 211 -18.56 -17.38 18.26
C ARG A 211 -19.09 -16.15 19.00
N ASN A 212 -18.23 -15.20 19.38
CA ASN A 212 -18.66 -13.98 20.06
C ASN A 212 -18.95 -12.84 19.07
N TYR A 213 -20.08 -12.94 18.37
CA TYR A 213 -20.52 -11.99 17.34
C TYR A 213 -20.88 -10.59 17.89
N LYS A 214 -21.16 -10.48 19.19
CA LYS A 214 -21.47 -9.19 19.82
C LYS A 214 -20.33 -8.19 19.67
N ASP A 215 -19.09 -8.67 19.68
CA ASP A 215 -17.90 -7.83 19.56
C ASP A 215 -17.78 -7.21 18.17
N LEU A 216 -18.26 -7.88 17.11
CA LEU A 216 -18.31 -7.29 15.76
C LEU A 216 -19.21 -6.07 15.72
N LEU A 217 -20.41 -6.18 16.30
CA LEU A 217 -21.37 -5.08 16.38
C LEU A 217 -20.79 -3.92 17.20
N LEU A 218 -20.12 -4.23 18.32
CA LEU A 218 -19.48 -3.21 19.16
C LEU A 218 -18.35 -2.51 18.42
N TYR A 219 -17.52 -3.25 17.69
CA TYR A 219 -16.41 -2.73 16.89
C TYR A 219 -16.92 -1.73 15.84
N MET A 220 -17.89 -2.15 15.03
CA MET A 220 -18.48 -1.29 13.99
C MET A 220 -19.11 -0.03 14.58
N LYS A 221 -19.86 -0.17 15.68
CA LYS A 221 -20.49 0.97 16.36
C LYS A 221 -19.46 1.94 16.95
N TYR A 222 -18.38 1.43 17.53
CA TYR A 222 -17.34 2.24 18.17
C TYR A 222 -16.57 3.08 17.13
N LEU A 223 -16.24 2.49 15.99
CA LEU A 223 -15.49 3.16 14.92
C LEU A 223 -16.36 3.88 13.89
N LYS A 224 -17.68 3.74 13.97
CA LYS A 224 -18.66 4.31 13.01
C LYS A 224 -18.43 3.82 11.58
N LEU A 225 -18.13 2.53 11.44
CA LEU A 225 -18.00 1.81 10.17
C LEU A 225 -19.35 1.24 9.70
#